data_AF-A0A820RZZ2-F1
#
_entry.id   AF-A0A820RZZ2-F1
#
_cell.length_a   1.000
_cell.length_b   1.000
_cell.length_c   1.000
_cell.angle_alpha   90.00
_cell.angle_beta   90.00
_cell.angle_gamma   90.00
#
_symmetry.space_group_name_H-M   'P 1'
#
loop_
_entity.id
_entity.type
_entity.pdbx_description
1 polymer ?
#
loop_
_entity_poly.entity_id
_entity_poly.type
_entity_poly.pdbx_seq_one_letter_code
_entity_poly.pdbx_strand_id
1 'polypeptide(L)'
;MMKLPKNINQKIKRKKSKQLILDKKNIPEEFHNDSELLKYWLQRYRLFSKFDEGIVLDREGWFSVTPEKIARHIAKRCRSDVIIDAFCGVGGNTIQFAFTCER
;
A
#
# COMPACT_ATOMS: atom_id res chain seq x y z
N MET A 1 -34.88 -19.70 17.35
CA MET A 1 -33.58 -19.10 17.75
C MET A 1 -33.08 -18.18 16.64
N MET A 2 -33.27 -16.85 16.78
CA MET A 2 -32.71 -15.88 15.83
C MET A 2 -31.20 -15.76 16.10
N LYS A 3 -30.36 -16.11 15.12
CA LYS A 3 -28.91 -15.92 15.20
C LYS A 3 -28.63 -14.42 15.14
N LEU A 4 -28.07 -13.87 16.22
CA LEU A 4 -27.60 -12.48 16.28
C LEU A 4 -26.63 -12.19 15.12
N PRO A 5 -26.75 -11.03 14.43
CA PRO A 5 -25.86 -10.69 13.33
C PRO A 5 -24.42 -10.53 13.85
N LYS A 6 -23.48 -11.25 13.23
CA LYS A 6 -22.04 -11.14 13.56
C LYS A 6 -21.58 -9.69 13.38
N ASN A 7 -21.02 -9.11 14.44
CA ASN A 7 -20.52 -7.73 14.49
C ASN A 7 -19.51 -7.46 13.35
N ILE A 8 -19.70 -6.36 12.62
CA ILE A 8 -18.92 -5.95 11.45
C ILE A 8 -17.41 -5.88 11.79
N ASN A 9 -17.06 -5.36 12.97
CA ASN A 9 -15.66 -5.26 13.41
C ASN A 9 -14.99 -6.64 13.60
N GLN A 10 -15.74 -7.64 14.09
CA GLN A 10 -15.24 -9.01 14.21
C GLN A 10 -14.99 -9.64 12.83
N LYS A 11 -15.87 -9.39 11.85
CA LYS A 11 -15.67 -9.86 10.46
C LYS A 11 -14.43 -9.25 9.83
N ILE A 12 -14.21 -7.94 9.97
CA ILE A 12 -13.04 -7.23 9.43
C ILE A 12 -11.75 -7.78 10.05
N LYS A 13 -11.72 -7.92 11.39
CA LYS A 13 -10.55 -8.46 12.12
C LYS A 13 -10.19 -9.87 11.63
N ARG A 14 -11.20 -10.72 11.41
CA ARG A 14 -11.03 -12.10 10.91
C ARG A 14 -10.58 -12.16 9.44
N LYS A 15 -10.99 -11.20 8.61
CA LYS A 15 -10.53 -11.09 7.23
C LYS A 15 -9.05 -10.66 7.18
N LYS A 16 -8.67 -9.68 8.01
CA LYS A 16 -7.28 -9.19 8.11
C LYS A 16 -6.31 -10.27 8.64
N SER A 17 -6.73 -11.06 9.62
CA SER A 17 -5.90 -12.17 10.12
C SER A 17 -5.71 -13.28 9.07
N LYS A 18 -6.75 -13.61 8.30
CA LYS A 18 -6.64 -14.55 7.18
C LYS A 18 -5.71 -14.05 6.08
N GLN A 19 -5.78 -12.76 5.75
CA GLN A 19 -4.90 -12.16 4.75
C GLN A 19 -3.43 -12.24 5.17
N LEU A 20 -3.11 -11.90 6.43
CA LEU A 20 -1.74 -12.01 6.95
C LEU A 20 -1.18 -13.44 6.87
N ILE A 21 -2.01 -14.45 7.06
CA ILE A 21 -1.60 -15.86 6.92
C ILE A 21 -1.29 -16.18 5.46
N LEU A 22 -2.12 -15.72 4.52
CA LEU A 22 -1.90 -15.88 3.08
C LEU A 22 -0.63 -15.15 2.64
N ASP A 23 -0.45 -13.91 3.10
CA ASP A 23 0.73 -13.10 2.77
C ASP A 23 2.03 -13.74 3.28
N LYS A 24 1.99 -14.38 4.46
CA LYS A 24 3.13 -15.15 4.98
C LYS A 24 3.39 -16.46 4.23
N LYS A 25 2.37 -17.05 3.61
CA LYS A 25 2.53 -18.25 2.78
C LYS A 25 3.07 -17.93 1.39
N ASN A 26 2.73 -16.74 0.87
CA ASN A 26 3.07 -16.30 -0.47
C ASN A 26 4.18 -15.23 -0.43
N ILE A 27 5.25 -15.49 0.31
CA ILE A 27 6.44 -14.62 0.31
C ILE A 27 7.30 -15.05 -0.89
N PRO A 28 7.61 -14.15 -1.84
CA PRO A 28 8.54 -14.47 -2.93
C PRO A 28 9.93 -14.81 -2.39
N GLU A 29 10.65 -15.68 -3.10
CA GLU A 29 11.94 -16.20 -2.64
C GLU A 29 12.97 -15.11 -2.31
N GLU A 30 12.95 -14.01 -3.08
CA GLU A 30 13.79 -12.83 -2.88
C GLU A 30 13.64 -12.18 -1.50
N PHE A 31 12.52 -12.40 -0.80
CA PHE A 31 12.25 -11.82 0.53
C PHE A 31 12.49 -12.78 1.69
N HIS A 32 12.70 -14.08 1.45
CA HIS A 32 12.89 -15.05 2.55
C HIS A 32 14.15 -14.77 3.38
N ASN A 33 15.19 -14.24 2.73
CA ASN A 33 16.49 -13.97 3.36
C ASN A 33 16.71 -12.48 3.70
N ASP A 34 15.84 -11.58 3.25
CA ASP A 34 15.91 -10.14 3.56
C ASP A 34 14.83 -9.75 4.57
N SER A 35 15.19 -9.89 5.86
CA SER A 35 14.31 -9.53 6.98
C SER A 35 13.88 -8.06 6.98
N GLU A 36 14.68 -7.17 6.37
CA GLU A 36 14.37 -5.75 6.28
C GLU A 36 13.25 -5.50 5.26
N LEU A 37 13.28 -6.18 4.12
CA LEU A 37 12.26 -6.09 3.08
C LEU A 37 10.96 -6.82 3.45
N LEU A 38 11.05 -7.91 4.23
CA LEU A 38 9.88 -8.70 4.63
C LEU A 38 8.79 -7.86 5.30
N LYS A 39 9.17 -6.90 6.15
CA LYS A 39 8.20 -6.01 6.82
C LYS A 39 7.43 -5.14 5.82
N TYR A 40 8.01 -4.80 4.68
CA TYR A 40 7.37 -4.03 3.62
C TYR A 40 6.48 -4.91 2.75
N TRP A 41 6.92 -6.14 2.41
CA TRP A 41 6.09 -7.12 1.70
C TRP A 41 4.77 -7.40 2.41
N LEU A 42 4.82 -7.64 3.73
CA LEU A 42 3.63 -7.86 4.56
C LEU A 42 2.72 -6.61 4.65
N GLN A 43 3.22 -5.45 4.25
CA GLN A 43 2.51 -4.18 4.23
C GLN A 43 2.29 -3.65 2.82
N ARG A 44 2.53 -4.43 1.77
CA ARG A 44 2.51 -3.97 0.37
C ARG A 44 1.19 -3.31 -0.01
N TYR A 45 0.05 -3.79 0.49
CA TYR A 45 -1.26 -3.15 0.28
C TYR A 45 -1.47 -1.82 1.01
N ARG A 46 -0.63 -1.48 2.00
CA ARG A 46 -0.57 -0.13 2.58
C ARG A 46 0.26 0.81 1.72
N LEU A 47 1.27 0.28 1.03
CA LEU A 47 2.12 1.03 0.10
C LEU A 47 1.34 1.34 -1.18
N PHE A 48 0.73 0.32 -1.78
CA PHE A 48 -0.17 0.41 -2.92
C PHE A 48 -1.36 -0.54 -2.75
N SER A 49 -2.57 0.01 -2.67
CA SER A 49 -3.81 -0.78 -2.53
C SER A 49 -4.05 -1.74 -3.70
N LYS A 50 -3.55 -1.38 -4.88
CA LYS A 50 -3.59 -2.15 -6.13
C LYS A 50 -2.30 -2.91 -6.41
N PHE A 51 -1.58 -3.34 -5.38
CA PHE A 51 -0.27 -4.00 -5.54
C PHE A 51 -0.31 -5.16 -6.55
N ASP A 52 -1.34 -6.00 -6.47
CA ASP A 52 -1.46 -7.19 -7.34
C ASP A 52 -1.88 -6.86 -8.79
N GLU A 53 -2.16 -5.60 -9.13
CA GLU A 53 -2.43 -5.14 -10.51
C GLU A 53 -1.13 -4.87 -11.29
N GLY A 54 0.01 -5.43 -10.85
CA GLY A 54 1.30 -5.33 -11.53
C GLY A 54 2.23 -4.24 -10.99
N ILE A 55 2.08 -3.84 -9.72
CA ILE A 55 3.03 -2.94 -9.09
C ILE A 55 4.38 -3.63 -8.92
N VAL A 56 5.45 -2.94 -9.31
CA VAL A 56 6.83 -3.39 -9.17
C VAL A 56 7.62 -2.33 -8.41
N LEU A 57 8.44 -2.77 -7.45
CA LEU A 57 9.37 -1.93 -6.73
C LEU A 57 10.75 -2.58 -6.75
N ASP A 58 11.77 -1.75 -6.89
CA ASP A 58 13.14 -2.13 -6.60
C ASP A 58 13.42 -2.08 -5.10
N ARG A 59 14.63 -2.48 -4.70
CA ARG A 59 15.03 -2.53 -3.28
C ARG A 59 14.86 -1.17 -2.62
N GLU A 60 15.32 -0.09 -3.24
CA GLU A 60 15.22 1.26 -2.68
C GLU A 60 13.76 1.74 -2.59
N GLY A 61 12.95 1.47 -3.61
CA GLY A 61 11.54 1.81 -3.64
C GLY A 61 10.76 1.24 -2.44
N TRP A 62 11.07 0.02 -2.01
CA TRP A 62 10.45 -0.56 -0.81
C TRP A 62 10.69 0.26 0.46
N PHE A 63 11.88 0.84 0.62
CA PHE A 63 12.23 1.64 1.78
C PHE A 63 11.69 3.07 1.71
N SER A 64 11.67 3.64 0.51
CA SER A 64 11.46 5.07 0.29
C SER A 64 10.03 5.44 -0.11
N VAL A 65 9.22 4.50 -0.62
CA VAL A 65 7.89 4.82 -1.11
C VAL A 65 6.98 5.33 0.02
N THR A 66 6.32 6.45 -0.24
CA THR A 66 5.33 7.00 0.69
C THR A 66 4.07 6.13 0.65
N PRO A 67 3.57 5.61 1.79
CA PRO A 67 2.34 4.82 1.82
C PRO A 67 1.15 5.54 1.18
N GLU A 68 0.34 4.86 0.35
CA GLU A 68 -0.72 5.46 -0.48
C GLU A 68 -1.65 6.41 0.29
N LYS A 69 -2.00 6.06 1.53
CA LYS A 69 -2.88 6.90 2.36
C LYS A 69 -2.25 8.25 2.70
N ILE A 70 -0.94 8.27 2.95
CA ILE A 70 -0.17 9.48 3.25
C ILE A 70 0.00 10.29 1.97
N ALA A 71 0.42 9.65 0.88
CA ALA A 71 0.56 10.29 -0.43
C ALA A 71 -0.73 10.97 -0.88
N ARG A 72 -1.89 10.32 -0.70
CA ARG A 72 -3.21 10.92 -1.00
C ARG A 72 -3.54 12.12 -0.13
N HIS A 73 -3.15 12.09 1.14
CA HIS A 73 -3.34 13.23 2.04
C HIS A 73 -2.48 14.43 1.61
N ILE A 74 -1.23 14.17 1.24
CA ILE A 74 -0.31 15.18 0.70
C ILE A 74 -0.89 15.77 -0.59
N ALA A 75 -1.27 14.93 -1.56
CA ALA A 75 -1.82 15.37 -2.84
C ALA A 75 -3.05 16.28 -2.69
N LYS A 76 -3.96 15.97 -1.74
CA LYS A 76 -5.12 16.83 -1.46
C LYS A 76 -4.74 18.22 -0.92
N ARG A 77 -3.65 18.33 -0.17
CA ARG A 77 -3.19 19.61 0.40
C ARG A 77 -2.35 20.41 -0.58
N CYS A 78 -1.63 19.73 -1.47
CA CYS A 78 -0.74 20.32 -2.46
C CYS A 78 -1.42 20.39 -3.86
N ARG A 79 -2.75 20.46 -3.93
CA ARG A 79 -3.45 20.55 -5.21
C ARG A 79 -2.99 21.79 -5.97
N SER A 80 -2.65 21.61 -7.24
CA SER A 80 -2.16 22.66 -8.14
C SER A 80 -2.44 22.25 -9.58
N ASP A 81 -2.33 23.19 -10.52
CA ASP A 81 -2.49 22.90 -11.96
C ASP A 81 -1.28 22.12 -12.50
N VAL A 82 -0.09 22.54 -12.09
CA VAL A 82 1.18 21.91 -12.41
C VAL A 82 1.95 21.65 -11.13
N ILE A 83 2.50 20.45 -10.99
CA ILE A 83 3.31 20.05 -9.83
C ILE A 83 4.59 19.36 -10.30
N ILE A 84 5.69 19.65 -9.61
CA ILE A 84 6.98 19.01 -9.85
C ILE A 84 7.26 18.09 -8.67
N ASP A 85 7.38 16.78 -8.96
CA ASP A 85 7.90 15.80 -8.02
C ASP A 85 9.39 15.57 -8.32
N ALA A 86 10.25 16.37 -7.68
CA ALA A 86 11.69 16.40 -7.97
C ALA A 86 12.41 15.07 -7.66
N PHE A 87 11.82 14.24 -6.80
CA PHE A 87 12.37 12.96 -6.36
C PHE A 87 11.24 11.90 -6.29
N CYS A 88 10.64 11.61 -7.44
CA CYS A 88 9.45 10.77 -7.52
C CYS A 88 9.66 9.32 -7.09
N GLY A 89 10.90 8.80 -7.17
CA GLY A 89 11.22 7.40 -6.91
C GLY A 89 10.34 6.46 -7.74
N VAL A 90 9.74 5.45 -7.10
CA VAL A 90 8.75 4.54 -7.73
C VAL A 90 7.35 5.18 -7.94
N GLY A 91 7.20 6.48 -7.70
CA GLY A 91 6.00 7.25 -8.05
C GLY A 91 4.88 7.27 -7.01
N GLY A 92 5.14 6.90 -5.76
CA GLY A 92 4.11 6.84 -4.71
C GLY A 92 3.33 8.15 -4.51
N ASN A 93 4.03 9.28 -4.46
CA ASN A 93 3.41 10.61 -4.39
C ASN A 93 2.89 11.07 -5.76
N THR A 94 3.70 10.92 -6.81
CA THR A 94 3.38 11.28 -8.20
C THR A 94 2.03 10.72 -8.65
N ILE A 95 1.75 9.44 -8.38
CA ILE A 95 0.47 8.81 -8.72
C ILE A 95 -0.71 9.53 -8.05
N GLN A 96 -0.57 9.89 -6.77
CA GLN A 96 -1.66 10.57 -6.04
C GLN A 96 -1.81 12.03 -6.48
N PHE A 97 -0.70 12.69 -6.83
CA PHE A 97 -0.76 14.01 -7.47
C PHE A 97 -1.50 13.94 -8.80
N ALA A 98 -1.24 12.96 -9.66
CA ALA A 98 -1.95 12.80 -10.94
C ALA A 98 -3.46 12.56 -10.78
N PHE A 99 -3.91 11.97 -9.66
CA PHE A 99 -5.34 11.84 -9.36
C PHE A 99 -6.00 13.12 -8.82
N THR A 100 -5.22 14.13 -8.41
CA THR A 100 -5.71 15.28 -7.63
C THR A 100 -5.39 16.64 -8.25
N CYS A 101 -4.17 16.82 -8.75
CA CYS A 101 -3.72 17.97 -9.52
C CYS A 101 -4.32 17.88 -10.93
N GLU A 102 -4.62 19.03 -11.52
CA GLU A 102 -5.74 19.14 -12.46
C GLU A 102 -5.59 18.33 -13.76
N ARG A 103 -6.77 18.02 -14.30
CA ARG A 103 -7.03 17.45 -15.61
C ARG A 103 -7.79 18.50 -16.41
#